data_AF-A0A3B1AUM4-F1
#
_entry.id   AF-A0A3B1AUM4-F1
#
_cell.length_a   1.000
_cell.length_b   1.000
_cell.length_c   1.000
_cell.angle_alpha   90.00
_cell.angle_beta   90.00
_cell.angle_gamma   90.00
#
_symmetry.space_group_name_H-M   'P 1'
#
loop_
_entity.id
_entity.type
_entity.pdbx_description
1 polymer ?
#
loop_
_entity_poly.entity_id
_entity_poly.type
_entity_poly.pdbx_seq_one_letter_code
_entity_poly.pdbx_strand_id
1 'polypeptide(L)'
;MNIHESYFSIKNPLEILDRWLNPYRYSTSSDFRDKRVEVKWTQRANKALSSRTSLLTIEMQIYFSCVVKKRVLFHDESDLDAVTINDKLRIISRAVQSGSCDAVEFAKNFPIKHELTATSAKKMLPSLLCIDYKNQQWVGDFSI
;
A
#
# COMPACT_ATOMS: atom_id res chain seq x y z
N MET A 1 7.40 -11.42 -25.43
CA MET A 1 7.99 -12.45 -24.55
C MET A 1 7.44 -12.20 -23.15
N ASN A 2 6.42 -12.96 -22.75
CA ASN A 2 5.70 -12.77 -21.49
C ASN A 2 6.51 -13.33 -20.34
N ILE A 3 7.18 -12.45 -19.61
CA ILE A 3 7.76 -12.76 -18.31
C ILE A 3 6.61 -12.71 -17.31
N HIS A 4 6.05 -13.87 -16.97
CA HIS A 4 5.23 -13.99 -15.77
C HIS A 4 6.09 -13.56 -14.58
N GLU A 5 5.65 -12.53 -13.85
CA GLU A 5 6.25 -12.14 -12.57
C GLU A 5 6.15 -13.33 -11.61
N SER A 6 7.23 -14.09 -11.47
CA SER A 6 7.31 -15.16 -10.49
C SER A 6 7.41 -14.56 -9.08
N TYR A 7 6.89 -15.28 -8.09
CA TYR A 7 6.89 -14.90 -6.67
C TYR A 7 8.31 -14.64 -6.10
N PHE A 8 9.35 -15.17 -6.77
CA PHE A 8 10.77 -14.99 -6.45
C PHE A 8 11.50 -14.08 -7.46
N SER A 9 10.79 -13.20 -8.16
CA SER A 9 11.41 -12.35 -9.17
C SER A 9 12.53 -11.49 -8.57
N ILE A 10 13.74 -11.72 -9.07
CA ILE A 10 14.89 -10.82 -8.88
C ILE A 10 14.43 -9.45 -9.37
N LYS A 11 14.54 -8.42 -8.52
CA LYS A 11 14.13 -7.05 -8.88
C LYS A 11 14.64 -6.72 -10.27
N ASN A 12 13.72 -6.45 -11.18
CA ASN A 12 14.04 -6.18 -12.58
C ASN A 12 15.09 -5.05 -12.62
N PRO A 13 16.21 -5.18 -13.35
CA PRO A 13 17.24 -4.14 -13.42
C PRO A 13 16.67 -2.76 -13.80
N LEU A 14 15.58 -2.73 -14.57
CA LEU A 14 14.84 -1.50 -14.88
C LEU A 14 14.22 -0.83 -13.65
N GLU A 15 13.71 -1.60 -12.68
CA GLU A 15 13.15 -1.06 -11.44
C GLU A 15 14.24 -0.48 -10.52
N ILE A 16 15.43 -1.09 -10.53
CA ILE A 16 16.58 -0.57 -9.78
C ILE A 16 16.99 0.79 -10.35
N LEU A 17 17.10 0.87 -11.68
CA LEU A 17 17.40 2.13 -12.36
C LEU A 17 16.30 3.18 -12.14
N ASP A 18 15.02 2.81 -12.26
CA ASP A 18 13.89 3.72 -11.99
C ASP A 18 13.95 4.25 -10.55
N ARG A 19 14.25 3.41 -9.56
CA ARG A 19 14.37 3.84 -8.16
C ARG A 19 15.57 4.74 -7.91
N TRP A 20 16.69 4.52 -8.60
CA TRP A 20 17.85 5.40 -8.54
C TRP A 20 17.55 6.79 -9.13
N LEU A 21 16.83 6.84 -10.26
CA LEU A 21 16.39 8.09 -10.88
C LEU A 21 15.25 8.78 -10.09
N ASN A 22 14.41 7.99 -9.41
CA ASN A 22 13.25 8.45 -8.63
C ASN A 22 13.34 8.00 -7.16
N PRO A 23 14.30 8.53 -6.39
CA PRO A 23 14.43 8.17 -4.99
C PRO A 23 13.24 8.71 -4.18
N TYR A 24 12.97 8.07 -3.05
CA TYR A 24 12.08 8.61 -2.03
C TYR A 24 12.75 9.81 -1.37
N ARG A 25 12.33 11.02 -1.74
CA ARG A 25 12.94 12.29 -1.28
C ARG A 25 12.21 12.91 -0.11
N TYR A 26 10.95 12.54 0.07
CA TYR A 26 10.09 13.10 1.08
C TYR A 26 9.71 12.01 2.07
N SER A 27 9.63 12.38 3.33
CA SER A 27 9.11 11.51 4.37
C SER A 27 8.37 12.30 5.44
N THR A 28 7.48 11.61 6.13
CA THR A 28 6.88 12.06 7.38
C THR A 28 6.62 10.85 8.26
N SER A 29 6.31 11.07 9.53
CA SER A 29 5.87 9.99 10.41
C SER A 29 4.70 10.45 11.24
N SER A 30 3.79 9.53 11.51
CA SER A 30 2.68 9.74 12.44
C SER A 30 2.47 8.48 13.28
N ASP A 31 1.86 8.66 14.44
CA ASP A 31 1.49 7.53 15.30
C ASP A 31 0.13 6.98 14.84
N PHE A 32 0.09 5.66 14.66
CA PHE A 32 -1.07 4.90 14.24
C PHE A 32 -1.30 3.75 15.21
N ARG A 33 -2.37 3.81 16.01
CA ARG A 33 -2.72 2.78 17.01
C ARG A 33 -1.51 2.37 17.87
N ASP A 34 -0.85 3.38 18.44
CA ASP A 34 0.35 3.27 19.30
C ASP A 34 1.63 2.75 18.61
N LYS A 35 1.66 2.73 17.27
CA LYS A 35 2.87 2.42 16.48
C LYS A 35 3.22 3.57 15.55
N ARG A 36 4.49 3.96 15.53
CA ARG A 36 4.99 4.96 14.57
C ARG A 36 5.04 4.36 13.16
N VAL A 37 4.40 5.04 12.22
CA VAL A 37 4.44 4.70 10.79
C VAL A 37 5.21 5.78 10.05
N GLU A 38 6.28 5.40 9.35
CA GLU A 38 6.97 6.29 8.43
C GLU A 38 6.31 6.22 7.05
N VAL A 39 6.04 7.36 6.42
CA VAL A 39 5.51 7.44 5.05
C VAL A 39 6.54 8.14 4.18
N LYS A 40 6.97 7.49 3.09
CA LYS A 40 7.96 7.98 2.14
C LYS A 40 7.35 8.12 0.75
N TRP A 41 7.73 9.18 0.03
CA TRP A 41 7.30 9.37 -1.35
C TRP A 41 8.35 10.03 -2.22
N THR A 42 8.22 9.81 -3.53
CA THR A 42 9.11 10.36 -4.55
C THR A 42 8.75 11.80 -4.93
N GLN A 43 9.63 12.46 -5.69
CA GLN A 43 9.32 13.76 -6.29
C GLN A 43 8.08 13.74 -7.19
N ARG A 44 7.90 12.68 -7.99
CA ARG A 44 6.75 12.55 -8.89
C ARG A 44 5.45 12.35 -8.12
N ALA A 45 5.46 11.55 -7.05
CA ALA A 45 4.34 11.47 -6.11
C ALA A 45 4.05 12.82 -5.45
N ASN A 46 5.08 13.57 -5.03
CA ASN A 46 4.88 14.88 -4.41
C ASN A 46 4.15 15.84 -5.35
N LYS A 47 4.56 15.90 -6.63
CA LYS A 47 3.88 16.70 -7.66
C LYS A 47 2.41 16.29 -7.82
N ALA A 48 2.14 14.99 -7.89
CA ALA A 48 0.78 14.47 -8.00
C ALA A 48 -0.07 14.76 -6.76
N LEU A 49 0.49 14.72 -5.55
CA LEU A 49 -0.20 15.13 -4.32
C LEU A 49 -0.52 16.62 -4.32
N SER A 50 0.40 17.47 -4.77
CA SER A 50 0.20 18.92 -4.82
C SER A 50 -0.91 19.34 -5.80
N SER A 51 -1.11 18.58 -6.88
CA SER A 51 -2.20 18.85 -7.84
C SER A 51 -3.58 18.38 -7.34
N ARG A 52 -3.67 17.67 -6.22
CA ARG A 52 -4.95 17.18 -5.68
C ARG A 52 -5.64 18.23 -4.83
N THR A 53 -6.94 18.35 -5.04
CA THR A 53 -7.86 19.13 -4.20
C THR A 53 -8.31 18.36 -2.96
N SER A 54 -8.45 17.03 -3.04
CA SER A 54 -8.82 16.15 -1.93
C SER A 54 -7.62 15.39 -1.35
N LEU A 55 -7.77 14.88 -0.12
CA LEU A 55 -6.80 13.98 0.48
C LEU A 55 -6.69 12.69 -0.35
N LEU A 56 -5.49 12.11 -0.41
CA LEU A 56 -5.30 10.75 -0.91
C LEU A 56 -5.42 9.78 0.26
N THR A 57 -6.33 8.82 0.13
CA THR A 57 -6.48 7.71 1.08
C THR A 57 -5.63 6.55 0.61
N ILE A 58 -4.74 6.06 1.47
CA ILE A 58 -3.88 4.91 1.18
C ILE A 58 -4.23 3.78 2.13
N GLU A 59 -4.81 2.70 1.60
CA GLU A 59 -5.19 1.53 2.39
C GLU A 59 -4.12 0.43 2.24
N MET A 60 -3.49 0.08 3.36
CA MET A 60 -2.56 -1.04 3.47
C MET A 60 -3.33 -2.26 3.98
N GLN A 61 -3.29 -3.33 3.19
CA GLN A 61 -3.94 -4.59 3.51
C GLN A 61 -2.91 -5.69 3.69
N ILE A 62 -2.95 -6.36 4.85
CA ILE A 62 -2.43 -7.72 4.97
C ILE A 62 -3.57 -8.65 4.62
N TYR A 63 -3.41 -9.34 3.50
CA TYR A 63 -4.42 -10.16 2.90
C TYR A 63 -4.12 -11.64 3.18
N PHE A 64 -5.00 -12.27 3.96
CA PHE A 64 -4.94 -13.68 4.32
C PHE A 64 -5.76 -14.50 3.31
N SER A 65 -5.07 -15.24 2.45
CA SER A 65 -5.66 -16.25 1.58
C SER A 65 -4.97 -17.60 1.83
N CYS A 66 -4.87 -18.50 0.85
CA CYS A 66 -3.94 -19.63 0.92
C CYS A 66 -2.48 -19.21 1.20
N VAL A 67 -2.13 -17.99 0.82
CA VAL A 67 -0.88 -17.33 1.18
C VAL A 67 -1.15 -15.94 1.74
N VAL A 68 -0.23 -15.44 2.57
CA VAL A 68 -0.27 -14.06 3.05
C VAL A 68 0.31 -13.14 1.99
N LYS A 69 -0.42 -12.09 1.62
CA LYS A 69 0.03 -11.07 0.67
C LYS A 69 -0.15 -9.67 1.25
N LYS A 70 0.78 -8.78 0.94
CA LYS A 70 0.64 -7.34 1.17
C LYS A 70 0.02 -6.67 -0.05
N ARG A 71 -0.88 -5.73 0.16
CA ARG A 71 -1.49 -4.92 -0.90
C ARG A 71 -1.62 -3.47 -0.45
N VAL A 72 -1.34 -2.54 -1.36
CA VAL A 72 -1.64 -1.12 -1.18
C VAL A 72 -2.74 -0.73 -2.17
N LEU A 73 -3.76 -0.06 -1.66
CA LEU A 73 -4.87 0.49 -2.42
C LEU A 73 -4.90 2.01 -2.25
N PHE A 74 -5.40 2.70 -3.27
CA PHE A 74 -5.47 4.16 -3.31
C PHE A 74 -6.92 4.56 -3.61
N HIS A 75 -7.49 5.35 -2.72
CA HIS A 75 -8.87 5.81 -2.81
C HIS A 75 -8.93 7.32 -2.69
N ASP A 76 -9.85 7.95 -3.41
CA ASP A 76 -10.14 9.37 -3.22
C ASP A 76 -10.96 9.57 -1.94
N GLU A 77 -11.94 8.69 -1.69
CA GLU A 77 -12.81 8.71 -0.51
C GLU A 77 -12.94 7.31 0.08
N SER A 78 -13.24 7.24 1.39
CA SER A 78 -13.45 5.99 2.13
C SER A 78 -13.99 6.31 3.52
N ASP A 79 -14.96 5.52 3.96
CA ASP A 79 -15.60 5.65 5.28
C ASP A 79 -14.89 4.83 6.37
N LEU A 80 -13.81 4.14 6.02
CA LEU A 80 -13.01 3.35 6.94
C LEU A 80 -12.22 4.25 7.91
N ASP A 81 -11.95 3.69 9.09
CA ASP A 81 -11.10 4.29 10.12
C ASP A 81 -9.70 4.59 9.57
N ALA A 82 -9.44 5.88 9.37
CA ALA A 82 -8.24 6.40 8.73
C ALA A 82 -7.54 7.39 9.67
N VAL A 83 -6.22 7.40 9.64
CA VAL A 83 -5.41 8.40 10.34
C VAL A 83 -4.84 9.37 9.32
N THR A 84 -5.06 10.66 9.56
CA THR A 84 -4.47 11.73 8.79
C THR A 84 -2.97 11.80 9.08
N ILE A 85 -2.17 11.69 8.03
CA ILE A 85 -0.71 11.79 8.09
C ILE A 85 -0.26 13.25 7.92
N ASN A 86 -0.93 13.97 7.02
CA ASN A 86 -0.79 15.40 6.77
C ASN A 86 -1.99 15.92 5.97
N ASP A 87 -1.95 17.19 5.55
CA ASP A 87 -3.04 17.86 4.81
C ASP A 87 -3.39 17.22 3.45
N LYS A 88 -2.60 16.26 2.98
CA LYS A 88 -2.77 15.60 1.66
C LYS A 88 -2.89 14.08 1.74
N LEU A 89 -2.58 13.47 2.87
CA LEU A 89 -2.46 12.02 3.02
C LEU A 89 -3.20 11.55 4.25
N ARG A 90 -3.98 10.48 4.07
CA ARG A 90 -4.49 9.67 5.18
C ARG A 90 -4.28 8.20 4.89
N ILE A 91 -4.07 7.42 5.95
CA ILE A 91 -3.77 5.99 5.84
C ILE A 91 -4.81 5.14 6.56
N ILE A 92 -5.08 3.96 6.00
CA ILE A 92 -5.89 2.91 6.60
C ILE A 92 -5.03 1.65 6.67
N SER A 93 -5.15 0.87 7.74
CA SER A 93 -4.48 -0.42 7.88
C SER A 93 -5.46 -1.50 8.30
N ARG A 94 -5.58 -2.55 7.48
CA ARG A 94 -6.54 -3.64 7.69
C ARG A 94 -5.90 -5.01 7.45
N ALA A 95 -6.32 -5.98 8.24
CA ALA A 95 -6.09 -7.38 7.99
C ALA A 95 -7.38 -7.96 7.40
N VAL A 96 -7.33 -8.47 6.18
CA VAL A 96 -8.52 -8.95 5.44
C VAL A 96 -8.32 -10.40 5.02
N GLN A 97 -9.41 -11.16 4.93
CA GLN A 97 -9.36 -12.56 4.54
C GLN A 97 -10.30 -12.86 3.35
N SER A 98 -9.82 -13.70 2.43
CA SER A 98 -10.64 -14.19 1.31
C SER A 98 -11.64 -15.26 1.74
N GLY A 99 -12.72 -15.38 0.98
CA GLY A 99 -13.74 -16.41 1.19
C GLY A 99 -13.41 -17.77 0.58
N SER A 100 -12.58 -17.75 -0.46
CA SER A 100 -12.15 -18.89 -1.25
C SER A 100 -10.62 -18.87 -1.34
N CYS A 101 -10.03 -20.05 -1.46
CA CYS A 101 -8.67 -20.19 -1.95
C CYS A 101 -8.71 -20.55 -3.44
N ASP A 102 -8.83 -19.52 -4.27
CA ASP A 102 -8.72 -19.63 -5.72
C ASP A 102 -7.69 -18.61 -6.19
N ALA A 103 -6.56 -19.10 -6.70
CA ALA A 103 -5.45 -18.26 -7.16
C ALA A 103 -5.82 -17.41 -8.40
N VAL A 104 -6.70 -17.91 -9.26
CA VAL A 104 -7.15 -17.22 -10.48
C VAL A 104 -8.14 -16.12 -10.11
N GLU A 105 -9.11 -16.41 -9.25
CA GLU A 105 -10.06 -15.42 -8.72
C GLU A 105 -9.32 -14.35 -7.89
N PHE A 106 -8.35 -14.77 -7.09
CA PHE A 106 -7.48 -13.90 -6.30
C PHE A 106 -6.69 -12.92 -7.18
N ALA A 107 -6.09 -13.41 -8.27
CA ALA A 107 -5.32 -12.56 -9.18
C ALA A 107 -6.17 -11.50 -9.88
N LYS A 108 -7.46 -11.77 -10.11
CA LYS A 108 -8.37 -10.87 -10.81
C LYS A 108 -9.08 -9.89 -9.88
N ASN A 109 -9.67 -10.39 -8.79
CA ASN A 109 -10.72 -9.66 -8.08
C ASN A 109 -10.36 -9.33 -6.62
N PHE A 110 -9.36 -9.98 -6.03
CA PHE A 110 -9.01 -9.85 -4.61
C PHE A 110 -10.26 -9.84 -3.69
N PRO A 111 -11.12 -10.88 -3.75
CA PRO A 111 -12.43 -10.86 -3.11
C PRO A 111 -12.32 -10.82 -1.58
N ILE A 112 -12.57 -9.67 -0.95
CA ILE A 112 -12.56 -9.54 0.52
C ILE A 112 -13.87 -10.12 1.05
N LYS A 113 -13.81 -11.19 1.86
CA LYS A 113 -14.99 -11.74 2.52
C LYS A 113 -15.23 -11.12 3.88
N HIS A 114 -14.16 -10.92 4.65
CA HIS A 114 -14.25 -10.33 5.98
C HIS A 114 -12.94 -9.66 6.42
N GLU A 115 -13.08 -8.72 7.35
CA GLU A 115 -11.97 -8.12 8.07
C GLU A 115 -11.67 -8.91 9.34
N LEU A 116 -10.38 -9.15 9.61
CA LEU A 116 -9.92 -9.80 10.82
C LEU A 116 -9.88 -8.79 11.96
N THR A 117 -10.80 -8.93 12.91
CA THR A 117 -10.96 -7.99 14.03
C THR A 117 -10.24 -8.43 15.31
N ALA A 118 -9.64 -9.62 15.32
CA ALA A 118 -8.87 -10.14 16.43
C ALA A 118 -7.72 -9.20 16.83
N THR A 119 -7.44 -9.08 18.12
CA THR A 119 -6.41 -8.17 18.65
C THR A 119 -5.03 -8.42 18.05
N SER A 120 -4.67 -9.69 17.80
CA SER A 120 -3.40 -10.05 17.15
C SER A 120 -3.32 -9.53 15.71
N ALA A 121 -4.40 -9.62 14.94
CA ALA A 121 -4.48 -9.10 13.58
C ALA A 121 -4.39 -7.57 13.56
N LYS A 122 -5.06 -6.89 14.49
CA LYS A 122 -4.99 -5.42 14.64
C LYS A 122 -3.59 -4.90 14.99
N LYS A 123 -2.73 -5.72 15.60
CA LYS A 123 -1.34 -5.40 15.91
C LYS A 123 -0.39 -5.51 14.72
N MET A 124 -0.81 -6.14 13.62
CA MET A 124 -0.01 -6.23 12.40
C MET A 124 -0.07 -4.90 11.63
N LEU A 125 0.56 -3.90 12.22
CA LEU A 125 0.57 -2.53 11.72
C LEU A 125 1.83 -2.28 10.89
N PRO A 126 1.73 -1.50 9.80
CA PRO A 126 2.89 -1.12 9.01
C PRO A 126 3.89 -0.31 9.84
N SER A 127 5.17 -0.46 9.55
CA SER A 127 6.27 0.38 10.07
C SER A 127 6.70 1.44 9.06
N LEU A 128 6.61 1.12 7.76
CA LEU A 128 7.00 1.99 6.66
C LEU A 128 6.02 1.83 5.49
N LEU A 129 5.53 2.93 4.94
CA LEU A 129 4.76 2.99 3.70
C LEU A 129 5.56 3.79 2.66
N CYS A 130 5.79 3.20 1.50
CA CYS A 130 6.49 3.83 0.38
C CYS A 130 5.51 3.99 -0.79
N ILE A 131 5.26 5.23 -1.23
CA ILE A 131 4.35 5.52 -2.34
C ILE A 131 5.04 6.25 -3.48
N ASP A 132 4.50 6.05 -4.67
CA ASP A 132 5.00 6.61 -5.90
C ASP A 132 3.85 6.89 -6.88
N TYR A 133 4.12 7.72 -7.89
CA TYR A 133 3.16 8.00 -8.95
C TYR A 133 3.83 7.80 -10.32
N LYS A 134 3.52 6.68 -10.98
CA LYS A 134 4.11 6.27 -12.26
C LYS A 134 3.01 5.96 -13.27
N ASN A 135 3.20 6.33 -14.54
CA ASN A 135 2.24 6.08 -15.60
C ASN A 135 0.81 6.52 -15.26
N GLN A 136 0.68 7.70 -14.63
CA GLN A 136 -0.60 8.27 -14.18
C GLN A 136 -1.33 7.43 -13.11
N GLN A 137 -0.62 6.54 -12.43
CA GLN A 137 -1.16 5.64 -11.43
C GLN A 137 -0.36 5.70 -10.13
N TRP A 138 -1.09 5.65 -9.02
CA TRP A 138 -0.48 5.48 -7.71
C TRP A 138 -0.01 4.04 -7.53
N VAL A 139 1.19 3.89 -6.99
CA VAL A 139 1.75 2.58 -6.62
C VAL A 139 2.40 2.69 -5.25
N GLY A 140 2.43 1.59 -4.51
CA GLY A 140 3.08 1.57 -3.21
C GLY A 140 3.34 0.18 -2.68
N ASP A 141 4.22 0.11 -1.70
CA ASP A 141 4.51 -1.07 -0.88
C ASP A 141 4.69 -0.61 0.57
N PHE A 142 4.52 -1.52 1.52
CA PHE A 142 4.71 -1.22 2.94
C PHE A 142 5.45 -2.36 3.66
N SER A 143 6.16 -2.04 4.73
CA SER A 143 6.77 -3.01 5.65
C SER A 143 5.95 -3.10 6.94
N ILE A 144 5.96 -4.26 7.60
CA ILE A 144 5.40 -4.47 8.96
C ILE A 144 6.45 -4.14 10.01
#